data_AF-A0A442I6A5-F1
#
_entry.id   AF-A0A442I6A5-F1
#
_cell.length_a   1.000
_cell.length_b   1.000
_cell.length_c   1.000
_cell.angle_alpha   90.00
_cell.angle_beta   90.00
_cell.angle_gamma   90.00
#
_symmetry.space_group_name_H-M   'P 1'
#
loop_
_entity.id
_entity.type
_entity.pdbx_description
1 polymer ?
#
loop_
_entity_poly.entity_id
_entity_poly.type
_entity_poly.pdbx_seq_one_letter_code
_entity_poly.pdbx_strand_id
1 'polypeptide(L)'
;MGNPTFFAIVFVGRQGSSYLQGLIDSHPDATCEGELFSPTARFLADLLRRRTISFRNSRQRDVASYLEKRLHKKDSSVIGFKMPYMSLVEHPDAKKAFEAFGYRVIRLSRDNLLDQYISFKLATINSAWRSDRGSIKITHFKAEPADVEETFQKWTKWDSELSQMVANLPNLHVTYEELVDGSGVSRSLEFLNLRKVSLHSPFKRQRSGSQSDIIENYAELKGHFAQTEWARHFVA
;
A
#
# COMPACT_ATOMS: atom_id res chain seq x y z
N MET A 1 -13.79 -28.11 -5.39
CA MET A 1 -13.30 -26.84 -4.83
C MET A 1 -13.37 -25.80 -5.94
N GLY A 2 -13.92 -24.61 -5.67
CA GLY A 2 -13.97 -23.54 -6.68
C GLY A 2 -12.57 -23.05 -7.03
N ASN A 3 -12.41 -22.40 -8.19
CA ASN A 3 -11.14 -21.77 -8.55
C ASN A 3 -10.81 -20.65 -7.54
N PRO A 4 -9.53 -20.51 -7.13
CA PRO A 4 -9.12 -19.44 -6.22
C PRO A 4 -9.44 -18.04 -6.79
N THR A 5 -9.72 -17.10 -5.90
CA THR A 5 -9.80 -15.67 -6.25
C THR A 5 -8.41 -15.07 -6.18
N PHE A 6 -7.93 -14.47 -7.27
CA PHE A 6 -6.67 -13.76 -7.29
C PHE A 6 -6.86 -12.26 -7.09
N PHE A 7 -6.00 -11.62 -6.30
CA PHE A 7 -6.09 -10.18 -6.09
C PHE A 7 -4.74 -9.46 -6.01
N ALA A 8 -4.77 -8.15 -6.25
CA ALA A 8 -3.63 -7.25 -6.06
C ALA A 8 -4.05 -6.01 -5.28
N ILE A 9 -3.27 -5.62 -4.28
CA ILE A 9 -3.41 -4.33 -3.59
C ILE A 9 -2.50 -3.32 -4.27
N VAL A 10 -3.07 -2.35 -4.97
CA VAL A 10 -2.33 -1.30 -5.69
C VAL A 10 -2.39 0.03 -4.94
N PHE A 11 -1.26 0.75 -4.88
CA PHE A 11 -1.14 1.96 -4.06
C PHE A 11 0.10 2.79 -4.45
N VAL A 12 0.10 4.08 -4.16
CA VAL A 12 1.24 4.98 -4.40
C VAL A 12 2.30 4.84 -3.31
N GLY A 13 1.88 4.87 -2.04
CA GLY A 13 2.79 4.73 -0.89
C GLY A 13 2.23 5.37 0.36
N ARG A 14 2.47 4.78 1.54
CA ARG A 14 2.02 5.31 2.85
C ARG A 14 0.49 5.47 3.01
N GLN A 15 -0.27 4.68 2.25
CA GLN A 15 -1.74 4.65 2.21
C GLN A 15 -2.33 3.42 2.94
N GLY A 16 -1.60 2.81 3.88
CA GLY A 16 -2.10 1.67 4.67
C GLY A 16 -2.01 0.30 4.02
N SER A 17 -1.33 0.14 2.88
CA SER A 17 -1.23 -1.15 2.18
C SER A 17 -0.67 -2.29 3.02
N SER A 18 0.32 -2.03 3.88
CA SER A 18 0.84 -3.04 4.81
C SER A 18 -0.19 -3.41 5.89
N TYR A 19 -1.00 -2.45 6.36
CA TYR A 19 -2.04 -2.71 7.35
C TYR A 19 -3.11 -3.65 6.77
N LEU A 20 -3.65 -3.32 5.58
CA LEU A 20 -4.61 -4.17 4.88
C LEU A 20 -4.02 -5.54 4.53
N GLN A 21 -2.77 -5.59 4.04
CA GLN A 21 -2.07 -6.85 3.77
C GLN A 21 -2.02 -7.74 5.02
N GLY A 22 -1.64 -7.19 6.17
CA GLY A 22 -1.62 -7.95 7.43
C GLY A 22 -3.00 -8.44 7.85
N LEU A 23 -4.05 -7.63 7.68
CA LEU A 23 -5.42 -8.04 7.98
C LEU A 23 -5.87 -9.20 7.08
N ILE A 24 -5.73 -9.06 5.76
CA ILE A 24 -6.16 -10.11 4.82
C ILE A 24 -5.33 -11.39 5.03
N ASP A 25 -4.01 -11.28 5.24
CA ASP A 25 -3.13 -12.43 5.47
C ASP A 25 -3.41 -13.16 6.79
N SER A 26 -4.12 -12.52 7.74
CA SER A 26 -4.57 -13.17 8.98
C SER A 26 -5.86 -13.99 8.80
N HIS A 27 -6.54 -13.87 7.65
CA HIS A 27 -7.76 -14.62 7.36
C HIS A 27 -7.42 -16.09 7.02
N PRO A 28 -8.13 -17.09 7.59
CA PRO A 28 -7.81 -18.51 7.40
C PRO A 28 -7.87 -18.97 5.93
N ASP A 29 -8.76 -18.35 5.16
CA ASP A 29 -8.99 -18.72 3.75
C ASP A 29 -8.23 -17.83 2.75
N ALA A 30 -7.30 -16.99 3.21
CA ALA A 30 -6.55 -16.06 2.36
C ALA A 30 -5.03 -16.15 2.55
N THR A 31 -4.28 -15.73 1.53
CA THR A 31 -2.85 -15.43 1.63
C THR A 31 -2.57 -14.12 0.91
N CYS A 32 -1.95 -13.16 1.59
CA CYS A 32 -1.56 -11.87 1.03
C CYS A 32 -0.06 -11.64 1.17
N GLU A 33 0.66 -11.87 0.08
CA GLU A 33 2.09 -11.62 0.00
C GLU A 33 2.44 -10.13 0.03
N GLY A 34 3.70 -9.86 0.34
CA GLY A 34 4.27 -8.51 0.30
C GLY A 34 4.48 -7.99 -1.13
N GLU A 35 5.43 -7.07 -1.27
CA GLU A 35 5.76 -6.44 -2.56
C GLU A 35 6.66 -7.37 -3.40
N LEU A 36 6.03 -8.30 -4.13
CA LEU A 36 6.72 -9.33 -4.92
C LEU A 36 7.58 -8.75 -6.06
N PHE A 37 7.25 -7.54 -6.51
CA PHE A 37 7.93 -6.81 -7.58
C PHE A 37 8.76 -5.64 -7.04
N SER A 38 9.10 -5.65 -5.74
CA SER A 38 9.95 -4.59 -5.17
C SER A 38 11.36 -4.65 -5.75
N PRO A 39 11.94 -3.51 -6.19
CA PRO A 39 13.33 -3.49 -6.68
C PRO A 39 14.34 -3.78 -5.57
N THR A 40 13.93 -3.60 -4.30
CA THR A 40 14.76 -3.79 -3.11
C THR A 40 14.72 -5.21 -2.54
N ALA A 41 14.14 -6.17 -3.26
CA ALA A 41 14.00 -7.55 -2.79
C ALA A 41 15.36 -8.22 -2.50
N ARG A 42 15.49 -8.82 -1.32
CA ARG A 42 16.73 -9.46 -0.83
C ARG A 42 16.54 -10.98 -0.78
N PHE A 43 17.10 -11.68 -1.77
CA PHE A 43 16.97 -13.13 -1.93
C PHE A 43 17.18 -13.95 -0.65
N LEU A 44 18.30 -13.71 0.07
CA LEU A 44 18.60 -14.40 1.34
C LEU A 44 17.54 -14.15 2.41
N ALA A 45 16.98 -12.94 2.49
CA ALA A 45 15.98 -12.59 3.47
C ALA A 45 14.61 -13.25 3.17
N ASP A 46 14.28 -13.42 1.89
CA ASP A 46 13.04 -14.11 1.48
C ASP A 46 13.15 -15.61 1.74
N LEU A 47 14.30 -16.21 1.42
CA LEU A 47 14.57 -17.62 1.66
C LEU A 47 14.53 -17.99 3.15
N LEU A 48 15.26 -17.24 4.00
CA LEU A 48 15.30 -17.46 5.44
C LEU A 48 13.92 -17.33 6.11
N ARG A 49 13.05 -16.49 5.54
CA ARG A 49 11.68 -16.27 6.04
C ARG A 49 10.64 -17.15 5.38
N ARG A 50 11.05 -18.08 4.52
CA ARG A 50 10.16 -18.96 3.73
C ARG A 50 9.07 -18.16 2.99
N ARG A 51 9.40 -16.96 2.54
CA ARG A 51 8.49 -16.09 1.76
C ARG A 51 8.58 -16.44 0.29
N THR A 52 7.55 -16.06 -0.47
CA THR A 52 7.61 -16.11 -1.93
C THR A 52 8.81 -15.30 -2.43
N ILE A 53 9.69 -15.97 -3.18
CA ILE A 53 10.87 -15.33 -3.78
C ILE A 53 10.40 -14.28 -4.79
N SER A 54 10.79 -13.02 -4.59
CA SER A 54 10.44 -11.88 -5.47
C SER A 54 10.70 -12.15 -6.96
N PHE A 55 9.96 -11.47 -7.84
CA PHE A 55 10.07 -11.58 -9.29
C PHE A 55 11.51 -11.47 -9.79
N ARG A 56 12.23 -10.42 -9.36
CA ARG A 56 13.63 -10.16 -9.72
C ARG A 56 14.57 -11.33 -9.43
N ASN A 57 14.27 -12.13 -8.41
CA ASN A 57 15.09 -13.26 -7.95
C ASN A 57 14.53 -14.63 -8.41
N SER A 58 13.44 -14.66 -9.19
CA SER A 58 12.64 -15.87 -9.47
C SER A 58 13.06 -16.67 -10.71
N ARG A 59 14.04 -16.17 -11.49
CA ARG A 59 14.44 -16.66 -12.82
C ARG A 59 13.35 -16.63 -13.90
N GLN A 60 12.12 -16.20 -13.57
CA GLN A 60 11.06 -16.02 -14.57
C GLN A 60 11.32 -14.78 -15.40
N ARG A 61 10.87 -14.80 -16.66
CA ARG A 61 11.12 -13.72 -17.63
C ARG A 61 9.92 -12.81 -17.82
N ASP A 62 8.73 -13.25 -17.45
CA ASP A 62 7.46 -12.53 -17.60
C ASP A 62 6.61 -12.64 -16.34
N VAL A 63 5.77 -11.62 -16.11
CA VAL A 63 4.92 -11.54 -14.91
C VAL A 63 3.94 -12.71 -14.83
N ALA A 64 3.35 -13.13 -15.95
CA ALA A 64 2.30 -14.15 -15.96
C ALA A 64 2.83 -15.51 -15.47
N SER A 65 3.94 -15.98 -16.05
CA SER A 65 4.62 -17.21 -15.63
C SER A 65 5.07 -17.17 -14.18
N TYR A 66 5.46 -15.99 -13.68
CA TYR A 66 5.83 -15.82 -12.28
C TYR A 66 4.64 -15.99 -11.34
N LEU A 67 3.53 -15.28 -11.61
CA LEU A 67 2.33 -15.38 -10.78
C LEU A 67 1.82 -16.81 -10.73
N GLU A 68 1.72 -17.48 -11.87
CA GLU A 68 1.27 -18.88 -11.96
C GLU A 68 2.18 -19.82 -11.16
N LYS A 69 3.50 -19.75 -11.34
CA LYS A 69 4.43 -20.70 -10.73
C LYS A 69 4.74 -20.43 -9.27
N ARG A 70 4.63 -19.18 -8.81
CA ARG A 70 5.10 -18.76 -7.48
C ARG A 70 3.99 -18.33 -6.55
N LEU A 71 2.90 -17.79 -7.06
CA LEU A 71 1.80 -17.27 -6.26
C LEU A 71 0.57 -18.17 -6.31
N HIS A 72 0.09 -18.54 -7.51
CA HIS A 72 -1.18 -19.27 -7.69
C HIS A 72 -1.18 -20.70 -7.13
N LYS A 73 0.00 -21.27 -6.87
CA LYS A 73 0.15 -22.62 -6.28
C LYS A 73 -0.01 -22.66 -4.76
N LYS A 74 -0.31 -21.54 -4.13
CA LYS A 74 -0.54 -21.49 -2.68
C LYS A 74 -1.84 -22.17 -2.31
N ASP A 75 -1.86 -22.82 -1.15
CA ASP A 75 -3.02 -23.53 -0.64
C ASP A 75 -3.95 -22.56 0.10
N SER A 76 -4.71 -21.76 -0.66
CA SER A 76 -5.65 -20.79 -0.14
C SER A 76 -6.72 -20.44 -1.16
N SER A 77 -7.91 -20.07 -0.69
CA SER A 77 -9.04 -19.75 -1.58
C SER A 77 -8.94 -18.35 -2.18
N VAL A 78 -8.23 -17.43 -1.50
CA VAL A 78 -8.04 -16.05 -1.93
C VAL A 78 -6.56 -15.72 -1.83
N ILE A 79 -5.90 -15.49 -2.97
CA ILE A 79 -4.44 -15.33 -3.03
C ILE A 79 -4.11 -14.00 -3.67
N GLY A 80 -3.29 -13.20 -3.01
CA GLY A 80 -2.88 -11.91 -3.57
C GLY A 80 -1.57 -11.41 -3.03
N PHE A 81 -1.25 -10.18 -3.45
CA PHE A 81 0.00 -9.54 -3.12
C PHE A 81 -0.12 -8.02 -3.21
N LYS A 82 0.90 -7.31 -2.72
CA LYS A 82 1.02 -5.86 -2.85
C LYS A 82 1.76 -5.46 -4.14
N MET A 83 1.24 -4.48 -4.87
CA MET A 83 1.82 -3.94 -6.08
C MET A 83 1.88 -2.41 -6.03
N PRO A 84 2.99 -1.80 -5.55
CA PRO A 84 3.17 -0.35 -5.58
C PRO A 84 3.04 0.21 -7.00
N TYR A 85 2.59 1.47 -7.13
CA TYR A 85 2.45 2.18 -8.40
C TYR A 85 3.72 2.09 -9.25
N MET A 86 4.89 2.36 -8.66
CA MET A 86 6.17 2.28 -9.39
C MET A 86 6.47 0.87 -9.90
N SER A 87 6.15 -0.17 -9.13
CA SER A 87 6.31 -1.56 -9.61
C SER A 87 5.35 -1.88 -10.76
N LEU A 88 4.14 -1.33 -10.75
CA LEU A 88 3.18 -1.50 -11.85
C LEU A 88 3.65 -0.77 -13.13
N VAL A 89 4.25 0.42 -12.98
CA VAL A 89 4.87 1.17 -14.09
C VAL A 89 6.08 0.41 -14.66
N GLU A 90 6.93 -0.15 -13.82
CA GLU A 90 8.12 -0.92 -14.23
C GLU A 90 7.75 -2.26 -14.87
N HIS A 91 6.56 -2.80 -14.56
CA HIS A 91 6.06 -4.08 -15.07
C HIS A 91 4.70 -3.91 -15.77
N PRO A 92 4.66 -3.26 -16.95
CA PRO A 92 3.40 -2.98 -17.66
C PRO A 92 2.69 -4.26 -18.14
N ASP A 93 3.40 -5.39 -18.24
CA ASP A 93 2.83 -6.72 -18.52
C ASP A 93 2.02 -7.29 -17.35
N ALA A 94 2.16 -6.73 -16.14
CA ALA A 94 1.36 -7.14 -14.98
C ALA A 94 -0.14 -6.87 -15.18
N LYS A 95 -0.51 -5.74 -15.81
CA LYS A 95 -1.92 -5.46 -16.13
C LYS A 95 -2.52 -6.54 -17.05
N LYS A 96 -1.77 -6.95 -18.08
CA LYS A 96 -2.21 -8.01 -18.99
C LYS A 96 -2.34 -9.35 -18.26
N ALA A 97 -1.42 -9.65 -17.34
CA ALA A 97 -1.53 -10.84 -16.50
C ALA A 97 -2.76 -10.79 -15.58
N PHE A 98 -3.06 -9.62 -14.99
CA PHE A 98 -4.25 -9.42 -14.17
C PHE A 98 -5.54 -9.66 -14.96
N GLU A 99 -5.62 -9.16 -16.19
CA GLU A 99 -6.76 -9.40 -17.09
C GLU A 99 -6.89 -10.89 -17.43
N ALA A 100 -5.79 -11.51 -17.88
CA ALA A 100 -5.78 -12.91 -18.31
C ALA A 100 -6.17 -13.89 -17.19
N PHE A 101 -5.80 -13.60 -15.95
CA PHE A 101 -6.11 -14.44 -14.79
C PHE A 101 -7.33 -13.99 -14.00
N GLY A 102 -8.04 -12.93 -14.42
CA GLY A 102 -9.24 -12.45 -13.74
C GLY A 102 -8.98 -11.89 -12.34
N TYR A 103 -7.87 -11.17 -12.15
CA TYR A 103 -7.53 -10.55 -10.88
C TYR A 103 -8.55 -9.49 -10.46
N ARG A 104 -8.85 -9.47 -9.16
CA ARG A 104 -9.53 -8.36 -8.48
C ARG A 104 -8.49 -7.38 -7.95
N VAL A 105 -8.74 -6.08 -8.08
CA VAL A 105 -7.81 -5.03 -7.64
C VAL A 105 -8.40 -4.26 -6.47
N ILE A 106 -7.68 -4.16 -5.36
CA ILE A 106 -7.99 -3.20 -4.31
C ILE A 106 -7.04 -2.01 -4.48
N ARG A 107 -7.57 -0.85 -4.88
CA ARG A 107 -6.80 0.39 -4.98
C ARG A 107 -6.90 1.16 -3.69
N LEU A 108 -5.76 1.50 -3.10
CA LEU A 108 -5.69 2.31 -1.89
C LEU A 108 -5.31 3.75 -2.19
N SER A 109 -6.02 4.68 -1.56
CA SER A 109 -5.62 6.09 -1.45
C SER A 109 -5.57 6.51 0.02
N ARG A 110 -5.20 7.76 0.27
CA ARG A 110 -5.28 8.39 1.58
C ARG A 110 -5.71 9.84 1.39
N ASP A 111 -6.79 10.23 2.03
CA ASP A 111 -7.41 11.52 1.74
C ASP A 111 -6.61 12.66 2.36
N ASN A 112 -5.99 12.44 3.52
CA ASN A 112 -5.14 13.44 4.14
C ASN A 112 -3.67 13.31 3.66
N LEU A 113 -3.32 14.11 2.66
CA LEU A 113 -1.98 14.13 2.06
C LEU A 113 -0.88 14.62 3.02
N LEU A 114 -1.18 15.55 3.93
CA LEU A 114 -0.21 15.99 4.93
C LEU A 114 0.12 14.86 5.91
N ASP A 115 -0.91 14.11 6.31
CA ASP A 115 -0.76 12.90 7.11
C ASP A 115 0.03 11.80 6.37
N GLN A 116 -0.12 11.70 5.04
CA GLN A 116 0.71 10.84 4.20
C GLN A 116 2.17 11.33 4.16
N TYR A 117 2.39 12.64 4.00
CA TYR A 117 3.69 13.30 3.96
C TYR A 117 4.47 13.11 5.26
N ILE A 118 3.83 13.35 6.40
CA ILE A 118 4.41 13.08 7.71
C ILE A 118 4.85 11.62 7.82
N SER A 119 4.01 10.68 7.34
CA SER A 119 4.36 9.25 7.39
C SER A 119 5.55 8.92 6.50
N PHE A 120 5.64 9.55 5.33
CA PHE A 120 6.75 9.41 4.42
C PHE A 120 8.05 9.98 5.01
N LYS A 121 8.05 11.24 5.47
CA LYS A 121 9.23 11.90 6.03
C LYS A 121 9.76 11.17 7.25
N LEU A 122 8.90 10.78 8.20
CA LEU A 122 9.35 10.03 9.37
C LEU A 122 9.96 8.67 9.00
N ALA A 123 9.38 7.96 8.02
CA ALA A 123 9.93 6.69 7.54
C ALA A 123 11.30 6.88 6.87
N THR A 124 11.46 7.93 6.05
CA THR A 124 12.72 8.29 5.39
C THR A 124 13.79 8.66 6.42
N ILE A 125 13.49 9.60 7.31
CA ILE A 125 14.44 10.10 8.32
C ILE A 125 14.92 8.99 9.25
N ASN A 126 14.01 8.11 9.69
CA ASN A 126 14.35 7.01 10.59
C ASN A 126 14.86 5.76 9.85
N SER A 127 14.90 5.76 8.51
CA SER A 127 15.13 4.54 7.70
C SER A 127 14.21 3.37 8.10
N ALA A 128 12.99 3.69 8.54
CA ALA A 128 12.05 2.76 9.17
C ALA A 128 10.72 2.75 8.42
N TRP A 129 10.63 1.90 7.39
CA TRP A 129 9.46 1.85 6.50
C TRP A 129 8.31 0.99 7.01
N ARG A 130 8.56 0.08 7.96
CA ARG A 130 7.54 -0.76 8.60
C ARG A 130 7.53 -0.57 10.11
N SER A 131 6.34 -0.59 10.71
CA SER A 131 6.16 -0.43 12.16
C SER A 131 6.65 -1.63 12.97
N ASP A 132 6.73 -2.81 12.38
CA ASP A 132 7.13 -4.05 13.07
C ASP A 132 8.66 -4.24 13.16
N ARG A 133 9.45 -3.35 12.55
CA ARG A 133 10.90 -3.57 12.35
C ARG A 133 11.79 -2.34 12.62
N GLY A 134 11.27 -1.28 13.21
CA GLY A 134 12.05 -0.07 13.47
C GLY A 134 11.66 0.63 14.77
N SER A 135 12.65 1.18 15.47
CA SER A 135 12.43 2.18 16.50
C SER A 135 12.39 3.56 15.84
N ILE A 136 11.34 4.32 16.13
CA ILE A 136 11.25 5.71 15.72
C ILE A 136 12.07 6.51 16.72
N LYS A 137 13.17 7.11 16.25
CA LYS A 137 14.04 7.97 17.05
C LYS A 137 13.66 9.43 16.88
N ILE A 138 13.42 9.83 15.63
CA ILE A 138 13.01 11.18 15.28
C ILE A 138 11.50 11.18 15.09
N THR A 139 10.82 12.00 15.89
CA THR A 139 9.35 12.10 15.93
C THR A 139 8.81 13.42 15.39
N HIS A 140 9.67 14.42 15.20
CA HIS A 140 9.35 15.75 14.70
C HIS A 140 10.39 16.22 13.68
N PHE A 141 10.00 17.14 12.80
CA PHE A 141 10.87 17.73 11.78
C PHE A 141 10.30 19.06 11.24
N LYS A 142 11.14 19.90 10.63
CA LYS A 142 10.70 21.03 9.79
C LYS A 142 10.40 20.58 8.36
N ALA A 143 9.33 21.14 7.79
CA ALA A 143 8.93 20.87 6.42
C ALA A 143 9.02 22.14 5.57
N GLU A 144 9.67 22.03 4.42
CA GLU A 144 9.73 23.12 3.44
C GLU A 144 8.43 23.15 2.62
N PRO A 145 7.78 24.31 2.45
CA PRO A 145 6.52 24.39 1.71
C PRO A 145 6.61 23.85 0.27
N ALA A 146 7.69 24.15 -0.44
CA ALA A 146 7.91 23.67 -1.81
C ALA A 146 7.98 22.13 -1.88
N ASP A 147 8.68 21.48 -0.95
CA ASP A 147 8.78 20.02 -0.87
C ASP A 147 7.40 19.38 -0.63
N VAL A 148 6.59 20.00 0.23
CA VAL A 148 5.23 19.52 0.56
C VAL A 148 4.33 19.62 -0.67
N GLU A 149 4.35 20.77 -1.35
CA GLU A 149 3.54 21.00 -2.54
C GLU A 149 3.93 20.06 -3.68
N GLU A 150 5.22 19.94 -3.99
CA GLU A 150 5.71 19.01 -5.03
C GLU A 150 5.26 17.58 -4.72
N THR A 151 5.35 17.17 -3.46
CA THR A 151 4.93 15.83 -3.03
C THR A 151 3.42 15.62 -3.19
N PHE A 152 2.60 16.62 -2.83
CA PHE A 152 1.14 16.54 -2.97
C PHE A 152 0.71 16.46 -4.42
N GLN A 153 1.27 17.30 -5.29
CA GLN A 153 1.00 17.29 -6.72
C GLN A 153 1.39 15.94 -7.33
N LYS A 154 2.57 15.42 -6.97
CA LYS A 154 3.08 14.14 -7.44
C LYS A 154 2.19 12.96 -7.02
N TRP A 155 1.77 12.91 -5.75
CA TRP A 155 0.89 11.84 -5.28
C TRP A 155 -0.52 11.92 -5.86
N THR A 156 -1.06 13.12 -6.03
CA THR A 156 -2.36 13.32 -6.69
C THR A 156 -2.31 12.84 -8.13
N LYS A 157 -1.26 13.20 -8.87
CA LYS A 157 -1.02 12.71 -10.23
C LYS A 157 -0.90 11.18 -10.28
N TRP A 158 -0.06 10.59 -9.42
CA TRP A 158 0.15 9.14 -9.39
C TRP A 158 -1.10 8.36 -8.99
N ASP A 159 -1.93 8.88 -8.08
CA ASP A 159 -3.20 8.23 -7.72
C ASP A 159 -4.19 8.25 -8.90
N SER A 160 -4.27 9.39 -9.62
CA SER A 160 -5.08 9.52 -10.83
C SER A 160 -4.62 8.55 -11.93
N GLU A 161 -3.31 8.49 -12.19
CA GLU A 161 -2.72 7.56 -13.17
C GLU A 161 -2.98 6.10 -12.77
N LEU A 162 -2.81 5.76 -11.49
CA LEU A 162 -3.07 4.42 -10.99
C LEU A 162 -4.55 4.04 -11.15
N SER A 163 -5.47 4.97 -10.85
CA SER A 163 -6.91 4.77 -11.06
C SER A 163 -7.23 4.47 -12.51
N GLN A 164 -6.61 5.20 -13.45
CA GLN A 164 -6.78 4.96 -14.89
C GLN A 164 -6.19 3.61 -15.33
N MET A 165 -5.02 3.23 -14.81
CA MET A 165 -4.36 1.96 -15.16
C MET A 165 -5.20 0.74 -14.82
N VAL A 166 -6.00 0.80 -13.75
CA VAL A 166 -6.79 -0.34 -13.26
C VAL A 166 -8.29 -0.23 -13.53
N ALA A 167 -8.74 0.82 -14.22
CA ALA A 167 -10.17 1.12 -14.41
C ALA A 167 -10.97 -0.01 -15.09
N ASN A 168 -10.33 -0.75 -16.01
CA ASN A 168 -10.97 -1.85 -16.75
C ASN A 168 -10.85 -3.21 -16.04
N LEU A 169 -10.17 -3.27 -14.89
CA LEU A 169 -10.13 -4.46 -14.06
C LEU A 169 -11.29 -4.42 -13.05
N PRO A 170 -11.78 -5.57 -12.58
CA PRO A 170 -12.63 -5.60 -11.39
C PRO A 170 -11.88 -4.92 -10.24
N ASN A 171 -12.29 -3.72 -9.85
CA ASN A 171 -11.55 -2.94 -8.87
C ASN A 171 -12.45 -2.32 -7.80
N LEU A 172 -11.91 -2.25 -6.57
CA LEU A 172 -12.49 -1.61 -5.41
C LEU A 172 -11.54 -0.51 -4.95
N HIS A 173 -12.03 0.72 -4.86
CA HIS A 173 -11.31 1.82 -4.20
C HIS A 173 -11.65 1.85 -2.71
N VAL A 174 -10.60 1.93 -1.88
CA VAL A 174 -10.67 2.04 -0.42
C VAL A 174 -9.68 3.11 0.05
N THR A 175 -10.10 3.99 0.95
CA THR A 175 -9.20 4.99 1.55
C THR A 175 -8.55 4.45 2.83
N TYR A 176 -7.41 5.02 3.23
CA TYR A 176 -6.79 4.69 4.52
C TYR A 176 -7.74 4.96 5.69
N GLU A 177 -8.52 6.03 5.60
CA GLU A 177 -9.51 6.44 6.60
C GLU A 177 -10.59 5.36 6.76
N GLU A 178 -11.12 4.82 5.66
CA GLU A 178 -12.04 3.68 5.67
C GLU A 178 -11.40 2.39 6.22
N LEU A 179 -10.08 2.20 6.05
CA LEU A 179 -9.38 1.07 6.68
C LEU A 179 -9.31 1.23 8.20
N VAL A 180 -9.13 2.46 8.69
CA VAL A 180 -9.03 2.75 10.12
C VAL A 180 -10.39 2.63 10.82
N ASP A 181 -11.47 3.08 10.18
CA ASP A 181 -12.82 2.94 10.73
C ASP A 181 -13.43 1.52 10.56
N GLY A 182 -12.79 0.68 9.74
CA GLY A 182 -13.15 -0.72 9.52
C GLY A 182 -14.16 -0.96 8.39
N SER A 183 -14.77 0.09 7.82
CA SER A 183 -15.69 -0.02 6.68
C SER A 183 -14.97 -0.51 5.42
N GLY A 184 -13.78 0.01 5.16
CA GLY A 184 -12.91 -0.37 4.04
C GLY A 184 -12.43 -1.82 4.14
N VAL A 185 -12.18 -2.30 5.35
CA VAL A 185 -11.84 -3.71 5.61
C VAL A 185 -13.04 -4.60 5.28
N SER A 186 -14.23 -4.23 5.75
CA SER A 186 -15.46 -4.99 5.48
C SER A 186 -15.77 -5.07 3.98
N ARG A 187 -15.68 -3.94 3.27
CA ARG A 187 -15.84 -3.88 1.80
C ARG A 187 -14.79 -4.70 1.06
N SER A 188 -13.55 -4.71 1.55
CA SER A 188 -12.47 -5.52 0.97
C SER A 188 -12.74 -7.02 1.11
N LEU A 189 -13.23 -7.49 2.25
CA LEU A 189 -13.58 -8.90 2.44
C LEU A 189 -14.72 -9.32 1.50
N GLU A 190 -15.79 -8.54 1.45
CA GLU A 190 -16.92 -8.78 0.54
C GLU A 190 -16.46 -8.82 -0.92
N PHE A 191 -15.67 -7.83 -1.33
CA PHE A 191 -15.12 -7.76 -2.68
C PHE A 191 -14.19 -8.93 -3.02
N LEU A 192 -13.59 -9.59 -2.02
CA LEU A 192 -12.76 -10.78 -2.21
C LEU A 192 -13.53 -12.10 -1.97
N ASN A 193 -14.84 -12.04 -1.74
CA ASN A 193 -15.68 -13.18 -1.34
C ASN A 193 -15.19 -13.88 -0.07
N LEU A 194 -14.57 -13.14 0.85
CA LEU A 194 -14.16 -13.63 2.16
C LEU A 194 -15.26 -13.41 3.19
N ARG A 195 -15.45 -14.40 4.06
CA ARG A 195 -16.37 -14.30 5.19
C ARG A 195 -15.82 -13.33 6.25
N LYS A 196 -16.72 -12.71 7.02
CA LYS A 196 -16.31 -11.86 8.14
C LYS A 196 -15.79 -12.73 9.29
N VAL A 197 -14.59 -12.44 9.75
CA VAL A 197 -13.95 -13.06 10.93
C VAL A 197 -13.16 -12.00 11.69
N SER A 198 -12.70 -12.33 12.89
CA SER A 198 -11.73 -11.49 13.59
C SER A 198 -10.40 -11.51 12.84
N LEU A 199 -9.88 -10.33 12.50
CA LEU A 199 -8.61 -10.16 11.81
C LEU A 199 -7.60 -9.47 12.72
N HIS A 200 -6.31 -9.69 12.44
CA HIS A 200 -5.23 -9.03 13.15
C HIS A 200 -4.18 -8.55 12.16
N SER A 201 -3.66 -7.34 12.38
CA SER A 201 -2.52 -6.82 11.61
C SER A 201 -1.33 -6.62 12.55
N PRO A 202 -0.14 -7.17 12.23
CA PRO A 202 1.08 -6.85 12.97
C PRO A 202 1.56 -5.41 12.68
N PHE A 203 0.91 -4.73 11.74
CA PHE A 203 1.23 -3.37 11.34
C PHE A 203 0.34 -2.37 12.05
N LYS A 204 0.93 -1.27 12.48
CA LYS A 204 0.24 -0.15 13.12
C LYS A 204 0.72 1.17 12.56
N ARG A 205 -0.07 2.24 12.76
CA ARG A 205 0.36 3.61 12.45
C ARG A 205 1.66 3.87 13.22
N GLN A 206 2.68 4.36 12.50
CA GLN A 206 4.01 4.57 13.07
C GLN A 206 4.05 5.78 14.01
N ARG A 207 3.42 6.89 13.62
CA ARG A 207 3.40 8.10 14.45
C ARG A 207 2.34 8.06 15.55
N SER A 208 2.65 8.74 16.64
CA SER A 208 1.72 9.24 17.65
C SER A 208 1.73 10.77 17.63
N GLY A 209 0.64 11.41 18.05
CA GLY A 209 0.51 12.88 18.06
C GLY A 209 -0.20 13.45 16.83
N SER A 210 -0.55 14.73 16.94
CA SER A 210 -1.19 15.53 15.90
C SER A 210 -0.19 15.95 14.81
N GLN A 211 -0.68 16.67 13.81
CA GLN A 211 0.20 17.24 12.78
C GLN A 211 1.12 18.33 13.35
N SER A 212 0.60 19.15 14.27
CA SER A 212 1.36 20.22 14.93
C SER A 212 2.39 19.70 15.93
N ASP A 213 2.18 18.51 16.51
CA ASP A 213 3.17 17.87 17.38
C ASP A 213 4.42 17.40 16.61
N ILE A 214 4.27 17.16 15.30
CA ILE A 214 5.29 16.53 14.46
C ILE A 214 5.97 17.52 13.53
N ILE A 215 5.23 18.49 12.98
CA ILE A 215 5.79 19.51 12.09
C ILE A 215 6.15 20.75 12.93
N GLU A 216 7.44 20.98 13.12
CA GLU A 216 7.95 22.07 13.97
C GLU A 216 7.47 23.46 13.50
N ASN A 217 7.36 23.66 12.19
CA ASN A 217 6.88 24.90 11.57
C ASN A 217 5.42 24.80 11.09
N TYR A 218 4.57 24.01 11.76
CA TYR A 218 3.19 23.74 11.32
C TYR A 218 2.37 25.00 11.05
N ALA A 219 2.44 26.01 11.92
CA ALA A 219 1.65 27.24 11.79
C ALA A 219 2.02 28.04 10.52
N GLU A 220 3.32 28.13 10.22
CA GLU A 220 3.83 28.75 9.00
C GLU A 220 3.35 27.98 7.76
N LEU A 221 3.51 26.65 7.79
CA LEU A 221 3.11 25.78 6.70
C LEU A 221 1.59 25.87 6.44
N LYS A 222 0.78 25.85 7.50
CA LYS A 222 -0.67 26.01 7.41
C LYS A 222 -1.05 27.37 6.82
N GLY A 223 -0.35 28.44 7.20
CA GLY A 223 -0.54 29.78 6.64
C GLY A 223 -0.21 29.82 5.14
N HIS A 224 0.90 29.20 4.73
CA HIS A 224 1.31 29.12 3.33
C HIS A 224 0.26 28.44 2.44
N PHE A 225 -0.31 27.33 2.91
CA PHE A 225 -1.30 26.56 2.13
C PHE A 225 -2.75 27.03 2.30
N ALA A 226 -3.04 28.03 3.13
CA ALA A 226 -4.40 28.41 3.52
C ALA A 226 -5.32 28.79 2.34
N GLN A 227 -4.76 29.34 1.26
CA GLN A 227 -5.48 29.76 0.05
C GLN A 227 -5.25 28.83 -1.14
N THR A 228 -4.88 27.57 -0.88
CA THR A 228 -4.66 26.54 -1.90
C THR A 228 -5.67 25.41 -1.73
N GLU A 229 -5.79 24.53 -2.73
CA GLU A 229 -6.59 23.30 -2.62
C GLU A 229 -6.11 22.36 -1.50
N TRP A 230 -4.85 22.52 -1.06
CA TRP A 230 -4.21 21.70 -0.05
C TRP A 230 -4.57 22.07 1.39
N ALA A 231 -5.23 23.22 1.61
CA ALA A 231 -5.61 23.71 2.94
C ALA A 231 -6.37 22.65 3.76
N ARG A 232 -7.22 21.85 3.12
CA ARG A 232 -8.03 20.78 3.75
C ARG A 232 -7.21 19.68 4.45
N HIS A 233 -5.93 19.53 4.12
CA HIS A 233 -5.08 18.50 4.72
C HIS A 233 -4.49 18.92 6.07
N PHE A 234 -4.60 20.20 6.43
CA PHE A 234 -4.12 20.77 7.70
C PHE A 234 -5.21 20.71 8.78
N VAL A 235 -5.26 19.57 9.47
CA VAL A 235 -6.21 19.31 10.57
C VAL A 235 -5.53 19.55 11.92
N ALA A 236 -6.32 19.98 12.90
CA ALA A 236 -5.86 20.17 14.29
C ALA A 236 -5.63 18.81 14.98
#